data_AF-A0A8S8XGI7-F1
#
_entry.id   AF-A0A8S8XGI7-F1
#
_cell.length_a   1.000
_cell.length_b   1.000
_cell.length_c   1.000
_cell.angle_alpha   90.00
_cell.angle_beta   90.00
_cell.angle_gamma   90.00
#
_symmetry.space_group_name_H-M   'P 1'
#
loop_
_entity.id
_entity.type
_entity.pdbx_description
1 polymer ?
#
loop_
_entity_poly.entity_id
_entity_poly.type
_entity_poly.pdbx_seq_one_letter_code
_entity_poly.pdbx_strand_id
1 'polypeptide(L)'
;MFAFNVSYADPTGTVSGDSAALIQNDIAGAMRWLGRYIQGLGSLEVVATTASQGSSSFLAEAGPDAFGVISRLPSGGFLQQPGPAYELSTSRDPNGTGTDFHVTINSDRMSQFWFDPTPDDLSDRPPSSQTDFEGVMVHEIMHALGFTGNRQLDGSFFDADRSPYDQAMRLDANLGWVYDSEAVRAANNGNPITIDSTHGEGSRWYHLAVSNDLMFWAASPGIRRGISDVDLAILHDNGIQSVTPDAGNNVWFGSTGADGMVGREGDDHLYGLSGNDRLDGWQGNDLIDGGDGFDTSAFASSRAQFTISGSTGNRAVQDSTGIEGRDTLRHVEVLQFADKTLFDLAGSDATVARLYSAAFARAPDAAGLSVQIDALHAGLSPLNLSQNFLGSAEFVARYGANPTDNAYVTALYSNVLGRVPDGGGFAVQMDALAHGLSRAQLLLNFGESPENQAKVSADWLLV
;
A
#
# COMPACT_ATOMS: atom_id res chain seq x y z
N MET A 1 -13.39 -15.23 -0.16
CA MET A 1 -12.97 -16.32 0.73
C MET A 1 -12.54 -17.53 -0.10
N PHE A 2 -11.37 -18.09 0.21
CA PHE A 2 -10.85 -19.31 -0.41
C PHE A 2 -11.47 -20.57 0.22
N ALA A 3 -11.43 -21.71 -0.50
CA ALA A 3 -11.92 -22.98 0.02
C ALA A 3 -10.88 -23.63 0.93
N PHE A 4 -11.31 -24.38 1.94
CA PHE A 4 -10.39 -25.14 2.78
C PHE A 4 -11.07 -26.36 3.39
N ASN A 5 -10.25 -27.33 3.81
CA ASN A 5 -10.66 -28.49 4.57
C ASN A 5 -9.70 -28.69 5.75
N VAL A 6 -10.27 -28.83 6.95
CA VAL A 6 -9.48 -29.02 8.19
C VAL A 6 -9.71 -30.43 8.72
N SER A 7 -8.61 -31.15 8.93
CA SER A 7 -8.60 -32.41 9.66
C SER A 7 -7.75 -32.28 10.92
N TYR A 8 -8.22 -32.88 12.01
CA TYR A 8 -7.54 -32.89 13.29
C TYR A 8 -7.36 -34.32 13.81
N ALA A 9 -6.20 -34.64 14.35
CA ALA A 9 -5.95 -35.88 15.06
C ALA A 9 -5.24 -35.64 16.40
N ASP A 10 -5.57 -36.48 17.40
CA ASP A 10 -4.89 -36.50 18.70
C ASP A 10 -4.19 -37.85 18.92
N PRO A 11 -3.04 -38.12 18.27
CA PRO A 11 -2.35 -39.39 18.40
C PRO A 11 -1.86 -39.68 19.83
N THR A 12 -1.64 -38.62 20.62
CA THR A 12 -1.19 -38.73 22.01
C THR A 12 -2.31 -39.16 22.96
N GLY A 13 -3.58 -39.02 22.54
CA GLY A 13 -4.76 -39.29 23.38
C GLY A 13 -4.85 -38.39 24.61
N THR A 14 -4.21 -37.22 24.55
CA THR A 14 -4.09 -36.29 25.69
C THR A 14 -5.25 -35.31 25.77
N VAL A 15 -6.05 -35.21 24.71
CA VAL A 15 -7.13 -34.22 24.58
C VAL A 15 -8.48 -34.90 24.81
N SER A 16 -9.32 -34.26 25.63
CA SER A 16 -10.68 -34.75 25.86
C SER A 16 -11.53 -34.63 24.59
N GLY A 17 -12.57 -35.47 24.43
CA GLY A 17 -13.42 -35.45 23.23
C GLY A 17 -14.09 -34.10 22.96
N ASP A 18 -14.54 -33.41 24.01
CA ASP A 18 -15.14 -32.07 23.88
C ASP A 18 -14.10 -31.02 23.46
N SER A 19 -12.87 -31.11 23.98
CA SER A 19 -11.77 -30.24 23.59
C SER A 19 -11.29 -30.49 22.16
N ALA A 20 -11.32 -31.74 21.69
CA ALA A 20 -10.96 -32.08 20.31
C ALA A 20 -11.90 -31.43 19.28
N ALA A 21 -13.20 -31.40 19.57
CA ALA A 21 -14.18 -30.73 18.71
C ALA A 21 -13.97 -29.21 18.68
N LEU A 22 -13.64 -28.60 19.83
CA LEU A 22 -13.32 -27.17 19.90
C LEU A 22 -12.04 -26.83 19.12
N ILE A 23 -10.97 -27.61 19.27
CA ILE A 23 -9.72 -27.41 18.50
C ILE A 23 -10.00 -27.42 17.00
N GLN A 24 -10.74 -28.42 16.51
CA GLN A 24 -11.06 -28.49 15.09
C GLN A 24 -11.90 -27.29 14.63
N ASN A 25 -12.85 -26.84 15.46
CA ASN A 25 -13.67 -25.67 15.17
C ASN A 25 -12.83 -24.38 15.14
N ASP A 26 -11.90 -24.21 16.07
CA ASP A 26 -11.04 -23.04 16.17
C ASP A 26 -10.03 -22.97 15.03
N ILE A 27 -9.46 -24.11 14.60
CA ILE A 27 -8.59 -24.12 13.40
C ILE A 27 -9.41 -23.71 12.17
N ALA A 28 -10.63 -24.23 12.03
CA ALA A 28 -11.52 -23.80 10.95
C ALA A 28 -11.92 -22.31 11.12
N GLY A 29 -12.05 -21.82 12.35
CA GLY A 29 -12.24 -20.43 12.72
C GLY A 29 -11.11 -19.55 12.24
N ALA A 30 -9.87 -19.90 12.55
CA ALA A 30 -8.66 -19.21 12.10
C ALA A 30 -8.58 -19.12 10.58
N MET A 31 -8.91 -20.20 9.86
CA MET A 31 -9.02 -20.19 8.39
C MET A 31 -10.13 -19.22 7.92
N ARG A 32 -11.26 -19.17 8.63
CA ARG A 32 -12.35 -18.24 8.30
C ARG A 32 -12.00 -16.79 8.61
N TRP A 33 -11.33 -16.53 9.71
CA TRP A 33 -10.80 -15.23 10.10
C TRP A 33 -9.86 -14.72 9.03
N LEU A 34 -8.87 -15.51 8.63
CA LEU A 34 -7.95 -15.16 7.55
C LEU A 34 -8.70 -14.90 6.23
N GLY A 35 -9.70 -15.72 5.91
CA GLY A 35 -10.56 -15.57 4.73
C GLY A 35 -11.43 -14.31 4.67
N ARG A 36 -11.45 -13.50 5.74
CA ARG A 36 -12.03 -12.13 5.74
C ARG A 36 -11.10 -11.10 5.12
N TYR A 37 -9.80 -11.37 5.06
CA TYR A 37 -8.79 -10.43 4.59
C TYR A 37 -8.13 -10.86 3.29
N ILE A 38 -7.99 -12.17 3.06
CA ILE A 38 -7.41 -12.70 1.84
C ILE A 38 -8.41 -13.55 1.04
N GLN A 39 -8.15 -13.63 -0.25
CA GLN A 39 -8.81 -14.56 -1.16
C GLN A 39 -7.77 -15.39 -1.90
N GLY A 40 -8.23 -16.49 -2.50
CA GLY A 40 -7.37 -17.37 -3.27
C GLY A 40 -8.18 -18.16 -4.28
N LEU A 41 -7.47 -18.64 -5.29
CA LEU A 41 -8.01 -19.37 -6.42
C LEU A 41 -8.10 -20.88 -6.16
N GLY A 42 -7.34 -21.39 -5.18
CA GLY A 42 -7.26 -22.81 -4.81
C GLY A 42 -8.04 -23.18 -3.53
N SER A 43 -7.90 -24.44 -3.13
CA SER A 43 -8.40 -24.98 -1.85
C SER A 43 -7.21 -25.23 -0.94
N LEU A 44 -7.39 -25.17 0.38
CA LEU A 44 -6.34 -25.54 1.32
C LEU A 44 -6.73 -26.75 2.18
N GLU A 45 -5.96 -27.82 2.08
CA GLU A 45 -6.00 -29.00 2.93
C GLU A 45 -5.07 -28.84 4.13
N VAL A 46 -5.68 -28.68 5.30
CA VAL A 46 -5.00 -28.48 6.59
C VAL A 46 -5.08 -29.74 7.43
N VAL A 47 -3.93 -30.21 7.90
CA VAL A 47 -3.85 -31.28 8.90
C VAL A 47 -3.26 -30.72 10.18
N ALA A 48 -3.99 -30.82 11.29
CA ALA A 48 -3.48 -30.51 12.61
C ALA A 48 -3.32 -31.78 13.46
N THR A 49 -2.19 -31.93 14.12
CA THR A 49 -1.98 -33.02 15.08
C THR A 49 -1.40 -32.55 16.39
N THR A 50 -1.72 -33.25 17.48
CA THR A 50 -1.05 -33.05 18.76
C THR A 50 0.22 -33.89 18.84
N ALA A 51 1.27 -33.31 19.42
CA ALA A 51 2.49 -34.03 19.75
C ALA A 51 3.09 -33.52 21.07
N SER A 52 3.68 -34.42 21.83
CA SER A 52 4.49 -34.04 23.00
C SER A 52 5.84 -33.52 22.51
N GLN A 53 6.20 -32.33 22.98
CA GLN A 53 7.41 -31.60 22.59
C GLN A 53 8.39 -31.44 23.76
N GLY A 54 8.10 -32.12 24.88
CA GLY A 54 8.95 -32.15 26.06
C GLY A 54 9.13 -30.76 26.68
N SER A 55 10.39 -30.30 26.77
CA SER A 55 10.71 -29.01 27.36
C SER A 55 10.56 -27.81 26.41
N SER A 56 10.14 -28.03 25.16
CA SER A 56 9.97 -26.95 24.19
C SER A 56 8.99 -25.88 24.70
N SER A 57 9.29 -24.62 24.36
CA SER A 57 8.49 -23.46 24.77
C SER A 57 7.43 -23.05 23.77
N PHE A 58 7.46 -23.52 22.52
CA PHE A 58 6.44 -23.16 21.53
C PHE A 58 5.09 -23.81 21.85
N LEU A 59 4.01 -23.12 21.47
CA LEU A 59 2.64 -23.55 21.68
C LEU A 59 2.12 -24.40 20.52
N ALA A 60 2.43 -23.97 19.30
CA ALA A 60 2.23 -24.71 18.07
C ALA A 60 3.35 -24.35 17.09
N GLU A 61 3.40 -25.07 15.98
CA GLU A 61 4.21 -24.74 14.81
C GLU A 61 3.43 -25.16 13.57
N ALA A 62 3.56 -24.43 12.46
CA ALA A 62 3.07 -24.92 11.18
C ALA A 62 4.06 -24.69 10.06
N GLY A 63 4.02 -25.56 9.06
CA GLY A 63 4.86 -25.43 7.89
C GLY A 63 4.27 -26.06 6.64
N PRO A 64 4.70 -25.58 5.46
CA PRO A 64 4.20 -26.10 4.20
C PRO A 64 4.75 -27.50 3.94
N ASP A 65 3.90 -28.37 3.39
CA ASP A 65 4.27 -29.74 3.02
C ASP A 65 4.85 -29.83 1.59
N ALA A 66 4.62 -28.79 0.79
CA ALA A 66 5.16 -28.67 -0.56
C ALA A 66 5.61 -27.22 -0.86
N PHE A 67 6.34 -27.06 -1.97
CA PHE A 67 6.75 -25.76 -2.48
C PHE A 67 6.43 -25.67 -3.97
N GLY A 68 5.87 -24.54 -4.39
CA GLY A 68 5.64 -24.20 -5.78
C GLY A 68 6.83 -23.46 -6.38
N VAL A 69 7.19 -23.76 -7.63
CA VAL A 69 8.25 -23.04 -8.37
C VAL A 69 7.62 -21.87 -9.13
N ILE A 70 8.05 -20.64 -8.80
CA ILE A 70 7.64 -19.42 -9.51
C ILE A 70 8.51 -19.23 -10.75
N SER A 71 9.84 -19.27 -10.58
CA SER A 71 10.78 -19.05 -11.70
C SER A 71 12.18 -19.59 -11.40
N ARG A 72 13.05 -19.60 -12.42
CA ARG A 72 14.46 -19.95 -12.28
C ARG A 72 15.30 -18.69 -12.05
N LEU A 73 16.15 -18.72 -11.03
CA LEU A 73 17.04 -17.60 -10.70
C LEU A 73 18.29 -17.61 -11.59
N PRO A 74 18.82 -16.41 -11.94
CA PRO A 74 20.10 -16.30 -12.65
C PRO A 74 21.28 -16.95 -11.90
N SER A 75 21.20 -17.01 -10.57
CA SER A 75 22.20 -17.66 -9.70
C SER A 75 22.22 -19.19 -9.81
N GLY A 76 21.24 -19.80 -10.47
CA GLY A 76 21.19 -21.23 -10.75
C GLY A 76 20.15 -22.03 -9.94
N GLY A 77 19.59 -21.46 -8.88
CA GLY A 77 18.47 -22.02 -8.11
C GLY A 77 17.09 -21.57 -8.60
N PHE A 78 16.08 -21.73 -7.77
CA PHE A 78 14.69 -21.37 -8.07
C PHE A 78 14.16 -20.32 -7.10
N LEU A 79 13.27 -19.47 -7.62
CA LEU A 79 12.35 -18.73 -6.79
C LEU A 79 11.18 -19.66 -6.51
N GLN A 80 11.03 -20.08 -5.26
CA GLN A 80 9.99 -20.98 -4.79
C GLN A 80 9.17 -20.33 -3.70
N GLN A 81 7.98 -20.83 -3.50
CA GLN A 81 7.06 -20.33 -2.49
C GLN A 81 6.40 -21.49 -1.76
N PRO A 82 6.04 -21.36 -0.47
CA PRO A 82 5.22 -22.34 0.20
C PRO A 82 4.01 -22.75 -0.64
N GLY A 83 3.76 -24.06 -0.73
CA GLY A 83 2.67 -24.65 -1.49
C GLY A 83 1.31 -23.99 -1.25
N PRO A 84 0.90 -23.74 0.01
CA PRO A 84 -0.36 -23.06 0.30
C PRO A 84 -0.48 -21.68 -0.37
N ALA A 85 0.57 -20.87 -0.31
CA ALA A 85 0.58 -19.55 -0.94
C ALA A 85 0.60 -19.63 -2.47
N TYR A 86 1.34 -20.60 -3.02
CA TYR A 86 1.37 -20.86 -4.46
C TYR A 86 0.01 -21.33 -4.99
N GLU A 87 -0.69 -22.17 -4.24
CA GLU A 87 -2.03 -22.64 -4.59
C GLU A 87 -3.06 -21.50 -4.53
N LEU A 88 -3.08 -20.73 -3.43
CA LEU A 88 -3.98 -19.58 -3.32
C LEU A 88 -3.76 -18.56 -4.44
N SER A 89 -2.51 -18.32 -4.84
CA SER A 89 -2.18 -17.31 -5.86
C SER A 89 -2.35 -17.81 -7.31
N THR A 90 -2.25 -19.12 -7.58
CA THR A 90 -2.20 -19.63 -8.96
C THR A 90 -3.25 -20.69 -9.30
N SER A 91 -4.02 -21.17 -8.32
CA SER A 91 -4.90 -22.34 -8.42
C SER A 91 -4.18 -23.65 -8.77
N ARG A 92 -2.85 -23.68 -8.67
CA ARG A 92 -2.04 -24.87 -8.93
C ARG A 92 -1.58 -25.44 -7.61
N ASP A 93 -2.02 -26.66 -7.39
CA ASP A 93 -1.73 -27.47 -6.23
C ASP A 93 -0.43 -28.27 -6.46
N PRO A 94 0.68 -27.96 -5.76
CA PRO A 94 1.96 -28.66 -5.91
C PRO A 94 1.96 -30.10 -5.37
N ASN A 95 1.03 -30.44 -4.48
CA ASN A 95 0.93 -31.72 -3.77
C ASN A 95 -0.20 -32.61 -4.29
N GLY A 96 -1.06 -32.09 -5.17
CA GLY A 96 -2.37 -32.71 -5.42
C GLY A 96 -3.18 -32.74 -4.12
N THR A 97 -4.11 -33.68 -4.02
CA THR A 97 -5.02 -33.83 -2.86
C THR A 97 -4.35 -34.19 -1.52
N GLY A 98 -3.02 -34.07 -1.42
CA GLY A 98 -2.29 -34.17 -0.17
C GLY A 98 -2.50 -32.91 0.68
N THR A 99 -1.92 -32.91 1.87
CA THR A 99 -1.93 -31.76 2.77
C THR A 99 -1.09 -30.62 2.21
N ASP A 100 -1.60 -29.39 2.28
CA ASP A 100 -0.86 -28.18 1.89
C ASP A 100 0.08 -27.72 3.00
N PHE A 101 -0.40 -27.78 4.24
CA PHE A 101 0.42 -27.53 5.41
C PHE A 101 -0.06 -28.28 6.66
N HIS A 102 0.92 -28.66 7.48
CA HIS A 102 0.70 -29.36 8.73
C HIS A 102 0.90 -28.42 9.92
N VAL A 103 -0.01 -28.50 10.90
CA VAL A 103 0.07 -27.80 12.18
C VAL A 103 0.36 -28.81 13.29
N THR A 104 1.44 -28.63 14.03
CA THR A 104 1.75 -29.43 15.22
C THR A 104 1.39 -28.62 16.48
N ILE A 105 0.41 -29.10 17.25
CA ILE A 105 -0.01 -28.49 18.51
C ILE A 105 0.73 -29.17 19.66
N ASN A 106 1.36 -28.38 20.52
CA ASN A 106 2.12 -28.91 21.65
C ASN A 106 1.18 -29.46 22.75
N SER A 107 1.09 -30.79 22.85
CA SER A 107 0.22 -31.44 23.82
C SER A 107 0.61 -31.16 25.28
N ASP A 108 1.87 -30.78 25.53
CA ASP A 108 2.37 -30.47 26.88
C ASP A 108 1.93 -29.07 27.35
N ARG A 109 1.30 -28.29 26.46
CA ARG A 109 0.89 -26.90 26.69
C ARG A 109 -0.63 -26.71 26.62
N MET A 110 -1.41 -27.77 26.46
CA MET A 110 -2.88 -27.70 26.25
C MET A 110 -3.63 -26.88 27.29
N SER A 111 -3.20 -26.88 28.55
CA SER A 111 -3.84 -26.10 29.62
C SER A 111 -3.65 -24.58 29.48
N GLN A 112 -2.70 -24.14 28.64
CA GLN A 112 -2.44 -22.72 28.41
C GLN A 112 -3.39 -22.12 27.39
N PHE A 113 -3.99 -22.94 26.52
CA PHE A 113 -4.92 -22.47 25.51
C PHE A 113 -6.29 -22.17 26.10
N TRP A 114 -6.86 -21.09 25.60
CA TRP A 114 -8.28 -20.85 25.61
C TRP A 114 -8.82 -21.23 24.23
N PHE A 115 -9.74 -22.19 24.20
CA PHE A 115 -10.46 -22.58 22.99
C PHE A 115 -11.74 -21.76 22.91
N ASP A 116 -11.93 -21.10 21.77
CA ASP A 116 -13.03 -20.19 21.57
C ASP A 116 -14.33 -20.99 21.30
N PRO A 117 -15.38 -20.87 22.13
CA PRO A 117 -16.65 -21.51 21.83
C PRO A 117 -17.35 -20.92 20.59
N THR A 118 -16.96 -19.72 20.16
CA THR A 118 -17.59 -18.91 19.10
C THR A 118 -16.52 -18.29 18.19
N PRO A 119 -15.66 -19.08 17.52
CA PRO A 119 -14.46 -18.56 16.85
C PRO A 119 -14.72 -17.57 15.71
N ASP A 120 -15.96 -17.49 15.18
CA ASP A 120 -16.33 -16.46 14.20
C ASP A 120 -16.58 -15.07 14.82
N ASP A 121 -16.64 -14.94 16.15
CA ASP A 121 -16.79 -13.68 16.85
C ASP A 121 -15.42 -13.15 17.32
N LEU A 122 -14.80 -12.34 16.48
CA LEU A 122 -13.50 -11.71 16.78
C LEU A 122 -13.54 -10.71 17.95
N SER A 123 -14.73 -10.43 18.51
CA SER A 123 -14.87 -9.62 19.73
C SER A 123 -14.61 -10.41 21.01
N ASP A 124 -14.57 -11.74 20.94
CA ASP A 124 -14.26 -12.60 22.06
C ASP A 124 -12.81 -12.40 22.55
N ARG A 125 -12.60 -12.63 23.85
CA ARG A 125 -11.30 -12.43 24.50
C ARG A 125 -10.99 -13.61 25.41
N PRO A 126 -9.76 -14.15 25.35
CA PRO A 126 -9.35 -15.21 26.27
C PRO A 126 -9.26 -14.68 27.71
N PRO A 127 -9.42 -15.55 28.72
CA PRO A 127 -9.08 -15.21 30.10
C PRO A 127 -7.63 -14.75 30.25
N SER A 128 -7.34 -13.90 31.23
CA SER A 128 -6.00 -13.33 31.45
C SER A 128 -4.89 -14.35 31.72
N SER A 129 -5.25 -15.59 32.05
CA SER A 129 -4.32 -16.70 32.30
C SER A 129 -4.13 -17.64 31.10
N GLN A 130 -4.87 -17.44 30.00
CA GLN A 130 -4.86 -18.33 28.85
C GLN A 130 -4.57 -17.56 27.56
N THR A 131 -3.88 -18.22 26.64
CA THR A 131 -3.56 -17.74 25.31
C THR A 131 -4.69 -18.09 24.35
N ASP A 132 -5.06 -17.14 23.51
CA ASP A 132 -6.03 -17.37 22.43
C ASP A 132 -5.51 -18.42 21.44
N PHE A 133 -6.17 -19.58 21.39
CA PHE A 133 -5.77 -20.67 20.50
C PHE A 133 -5.97 -20.29 19.03
N GLU A 134 -7.07 -19.61 18.71
CA GLU A 134 -7.37 -19.21 17.34
C GLU A 134 -6.32 -18.22 16.81
N GLY A 135 -5.93 -17.23 17.62
CA GLY A 135 -4.84 -16.31 17.29
C GLY A 135 -3.50 -17.01 17.08
N VAL A 136 -3.18 -18.03 17.88
CA VAL A 136 -1.98 -18.87 17.65
C VAL A 136 -2.11 -19.63 16.32
N MET A 137 -3.28 -20.18 15.99
CA MET A 137 -3.47 -20.86 14.71
C MET A 137 -3.28 -19.91 13.53
N VAL A 138 -3.87 -18.70 13.54
CA VAL A 138 -3.66 -17.72 12.46
C VAL A 138 -2.18 -17.39 12.29
N HIS A 139 -1.46 -17.18 13.40
CA HIS A 139 -0.02 -16.93 13.39
C HIS A 139 0.78 -18.06 12.73
N GLU A 140 0.56 -19.31 13.15
CA GLU A 140 1.25 -20.45 12.55
C GLU A 140 0.85 -20.64 11.06
N ILE A 141 -0.41 -20.39 10.72
CA ILE A 141 -0.86 -20.43 9.32
C ILE A 141 -0.14 -19.36 8.48
N MET A 142 0.10 -18.16 9.00
CA MET A 142 0.87 -17.12 8.30
C MET A 142 2.29 -17.57 7.99
N HIS A 143 2.94 -18.31 8.90
CA HIS A 143 4.19 -18.98 8.62
C HIS A 143 4.06 -19.96 7.45
N ALA A 144 3.05 -20.84 7.44
CA ALA A 144 2.80 -21.73 6.31
C ALA A 144 2.51 -20.99 4.98
N LEU A 145 2.01 -19.75 5.04
CA LEU A 145 1.71 -18.90 3.89
C LEU A 145 2.87 -18.03 3.40
N GLY A 146 4.05 -18.13 4.01
CA GLY A 146 5.24 -17.43 3.50
C GLY A 146 5.80 -16.34 4.38
N PHE A 147 5.48 -16.30 5.67
CA PHE A 147 6.31 -15.63 6.68
C PHE A 147 7.57 -16.45 6.99
N THR A 148 8.27 -16.83 5.93
CA THR A 148 9.37 -17.79 5.93
C THR A 148 10.36 -17.48 4.82
N GLY A 149 11.63 -17.78 5.05
CA GLY A 149 12.67 -17.63 4.05
C GLY A 149 13.84 -18.58 4.27
N ASN A 150 14.71 -18.66 3.27
CA ASN A 150 15.88 -19.52 3.24
C ASN A 150 17.17 -18.80 3.71
N ARG A 151 17.08 -17.54 4.14
CA ARG A 151 18.21 -16.70 4.52
C ARG A 151 18.66 -16.89 5.97
N GLN A 152 19.89 -17.34 6.17
CA GLN A 152 20.51 -17.43 7.48
C GLN A 152 20.85 -16.05 8.08
N LEU A 153 21.01 -15.97 9.40
CA LEU A 153 21.32 -14.72 10.11
C LEU A 153 22.66 -14.08 9.70
N ASP A 154 23.61 -14.91 9.23
CA ASP A 154 24.89 -14.46 8.69
C ASP A 154 24.77 -13.91 7.24
N GLY A 155 23.56 -13.89 6.69
CA GLY A 155 23.24 -13.42 5.34
C GLY A 155 23.44 -14.45 4.24
N SER A 156 23.96 -15.63 4.56
CA SER A 156 24.02 -16.76 3.63
C SER A 156 22.63 -17.39 3.44
N PHE A 157 22.52 -18.35 2.53
CA PHE A 157 21.28 -19.11 2.31
C PHE A 157 21.55 -20.58 2.57
N PHE A 158 20.53 -21.30 3.02
CA PHE A 158 20.62 -22.75 3.21
C PHE A 158 20.92 -23.50 1.91
N ASP A 159 20.41 -23.00 0.79
CA ASP A 159 20.61 -23.57 -0.54
C ASP A 159 20.59 -22.47 -1.63
N ALA A 160 20.44 -22.90 -2.89
CA ALA A 160 20.39 -21.99 -4.04
C ALA A 160 19.01 -21.35 -4.25
N ASP A 161 17.97 -21.84 -3.56
CA ASP A 161 16.59 -21.43 -3.74
C ASP A 161 16.24 -20.23 -2.85
N ARG A 162 15.30 -19.41 -3.31
CA ARG A 162 14.86 -18.18 -2.63
C ARG A 162 13.35 -18.17 -2.55
N SER A 163 12.81 -17.46 -1.57
CA SER A 163 11.40 -17.11 -1.47
C SER A 163 11.12 -15.66 -1.88
N PRO A 164 9.86 -15.28 -2.16
CA PRO A 164 9.48 -13.87 -2.26
C PRO A 164 9.87 -13.09 -0.99
N TYR A 165 9.67 -13.70 0.19
CA TYR A 165 10.08 -13.14 1.47
C TYR A 165 11.59 -12.80 1.50
N ASP A 166 12.45 -13.72 1.06
CA ASP A 166 13.91 -13.50 1.01
C ASP A 166 14.32 -12.32 0.12
N GLN A 167 13.55 -12.04 -0.93
CA GLN A 167 13.81 -10.96 -1.87
C GLN A 167 13.48 -9.59 -1.29
N ALA A 168 12.46 -9.50 -0.44
CA ALA A 168 12.11 -8.29 0.28
C ALA A 168 13.05 -8.02 1.47
N MET A 169 13.79 -9.03 1.95
CA MET A 169 14.75 -8.84 3.02
C MET A 169 16.04 -8.14 2.58
N ARG A 170 16.46 -7.15 3.36
CA ARG A 170 17.78 -6.52 3.23
C ARG A 170 18.44 -6.26 4.58
N LEU A 171 19.76 -6.09 4.56
CA LEU A 171 20.53 -5.67 5.72
C LEU A 171 20.53 -4.14 5.80
N ASP A 172 19.88 -3.60 6.81
CA ASP A 172 19.93 -2.20 7.19
C ASP A 172 21.13 -1.92 8.11
N ALA A 173 21.80 -0.78 7.91
CA ALA A 173 22.99 -0.42 8.66
C ALA A 173 22.73 -0.18 10.16
N ASN A 174 21.50 0.22 10.52
CA ASN A 174 21.14 0.59 11.89
C ASN A 174 20.19 -0.44 12.53
N LEU A 175 19.31 -1.03 11.74
CA LEU A 175 18.26 -1.93 12.24
C LEU A 175 18.65 -3.42 12.12
N GLY A 176 19.70 -3.75 11.38
CA GLY A 176 20.02 -5.14 11.05
C GLY A 176 19.10 -5.66 9.94
N TRP A 177 18.69 -6.92 10.01
CA TRP A 177 17.81 -7.49 8.98
C TRP A 177 16.41 -6.89 9.06
N VAL A 178 15.96 -6.37 7.92
CA VAL A 178 14.62 -5.80 7.77
C VAL A 178 13.92 -6.43 6.57
N TYR A 179 12.59 -6.48 6.64
CA TYR A 179 11.71 -6.68 5.51
C TYR A 179 11.35 -5.31 4.93
N ASP A 180 11.71 -5.08 3.67
CA ASP A 180 11.59 -3.79 3.01
C ASP A 180 11.02 -3.96 1.60
N SER A 181 9.71 -4.15 1.53
CA SER A 181 8.95 -4.07 0.29
C SER A 181 8.22 -2.74 0.19
N GLU A 182 7.69 -2.46 -0.99
CA GLU A 182 6.80 -1.32 -1.20
C GLU A 182 5.52 -1.42 -0.37
N ALA A 183 4.82 -2.58 -0.44
CA ALA A 183 3.60 -2.82 0.32
C ALA A 183 3.81 -2.66 1.83
N VAL A 184 4.91 -3.19 2.37
CA VAL A 184 5.23 -3.06 3.80
C VAL A 184 5.52 -1.61 4.17
N ARG A 185 6.24 -0.87 3.33
CA ARG A 185 6.46 0.57 3.58
C ARG A 185 5.15 1.34 3.56
N ALA A 186 4.25 1.06 2.61
CA ALA A 186 2.93 1.69 2.56
C ALA A 186 2.13 1.42 3.84
N ALA A 187 2.07 0.15 4.28
CA ALA A 187 1.40 -0.26 5.51
C ALA A 187 2.09 0.27 6.80
N ASN A 188 3.38 0.61 6.74
CA ASN A 188 4.20 1.00 7.90
C ASN A 188 4.77 2.44 7.80
N ASN A 189 3.99 3.36 7.22
CA ASN A 189 4.30 4.80 7.16
C ASN A 189 5.69 5.12 6.56
N GLY A 190 6.02 4.45 5.45
CA GLY A 190 7.28 4.61 4.71
C GLY A 190 8.47 3.85 5.30
N ASN A 191 8.29 3.07 6.38
CA ASN A 191 9.40 2.42 7.07
C ASN A 191 9.45 0.91 6.80
N PRO A 192 10.65 0.32 6.67
CA PRO A 192 10.80 -1.13 6.67
C PRO A 192 10.51 -1.71 8.07
N ILE A 193 10.39 -3.03 8.16
CA ILE A 193 10.12 -3.72 9.41
C ILE A 193 11.32 -4.55 9.84
N THR A 194 11.76 -4.38 11.07
CA THR A 194 12.82 -5.20 11.65
C THR A 194 12.32 -6.63 11.85
N ILE A 195 13.16 -7.59 11.45
CA ILE A 195 12.91 -9.00 11.69
C ILE A 195 13.54 -9.43 13.00
N ASP A 196 12.73 -9.99 13.90
CA ASP A 196 13.22 -10.54 15.16
C ASP A 196 13.84 -11.93 14.91
N SER A 197 15.11 -12.07 15.29
CA SER A 197 15.93 -13.28 15.11
C SER A 197 16.29 -13.98 16.43
N THR A 198 15.65 -13.60 17.55
CA THR A 198 15.98 -14.11 18.89
C THR A 198 15.81 -15.62 19.09
N HIS A 199 15.29 -16.35 18.10
CA HIS A 199 14.97 -17.77 18.20
C HIS A 199 16.01 -18.75 17.62
N GLY A 200 17.25 -18.33 17.35
CA GLY A 200 18.43 -19.22 17.28
C GLY A 200 18.46 -20.31 16.19
N GLU A 201 17.38 -20.52 15.45
CA GLU A 201 17.29 -21.50 14.38
C GLU A 201 17.35 -20.78 13.05
N GLY A 202 18.56 -20.64 12.52
CA GLY A 202 18.89 -20.99 11.14
C GLY A 202 18.14 -20.36 9.96
N SER A 203 16.81 -20.22 9.98
CA SER A 203 15.86 -19.62 9.02
C SER A 203 14.83 -20.61 8.47
N ARG A 204 13.68 -20.66 9.13
CA ARG A 204 12.40 -20.85 8.41
C ARG A 204 11.31 -19.96 8.97
N TRP A 205 11.30 -19.65 10.26
CA TRP A 205 10.18 -18.95 10.91
C TRP A 205 10.60 -17.56 11.42
N TYR A 206 10.21 -16.49 10.71
CA TYR A 206 10.57 -15.12 11.08
C TYR A 206 9.42 -14.41 11.77
N HIS A 207 9.70 -13.85 12.95
CA HIS A 207 8.79 -12.94 13.64
C HIS A 207 9.07 -11.48 13.25
N LEU A 208 8.03 -10.66 13.25
CA LEU A 208 8.15 -9.22 13.04
C LEU A 208 8.42 -8.53 14.37
N ALA A 209 9.41 -7.65 14.47
CA ALA A 209 9.67 -6.88 15.69
C ALA A 209 8.68 -5.71 15.89
N VAL A 210 7.38 -5.95 15.68
CA VAL A 210 6.31 -4.96 15.82
C VAL A 210 5.53 -5.25 17.09
N SER A 211 5.67 -4.38 18.09
CA SER A 211 4.94 -4.55 19.35
C SER A 211 3.43 -4.60 19.11
N ASN A 212 2.74 -5.49 19.81
CA ASN A 212 1.29 -5.71 19.69
C ASN A 212 0.77 -6.25 18.35
N ASP A 213 1.67 -6.71 17.47
CA ASP A 213 1.32 -7.36 16.21
C ASP A 213 1.17 -8.89 16.36
N LEU A 214 0.38 -9.51 15.47
CA LEU A 214 0.16 -10.95 15.47
C LEU A 214 1.48 -11.72 15.25
N MET A 215 2.35 -11.25 14.37
CA MET A 215 3.58 -11.91 13.97
C MET A 215 4.80 -11.56 14.84
N PHE A 216 4.63 -10.80 15.93
CA PHE A 216 5.69 -10.57 16.93
C PHE A 216 5.81 -11.67 17.98
N TRP A 217 4.67 -12.06 18.56
CA TRP A 217 4.55 -13.13 19.56
C TRP A 217 3.05 -13.39 19.84
N ALA A 218 2.43 -14.31 19.09
CA ALA A 218 0.99 -14.60 19.25
C ALA A 218 0.63 -15.18 20.63
N ALA A 219 1.60 -15.64 21.41
CA ALA A 219 1.41 -16.37 22.66
C ALA A 219 1.34 -15.48 23.92
N SER A 220 0.47 -14.47 23.94
CA SER A 220 0.25 -13.61 25.11
C SER A 220 -1.08 -13.93 25.81
N PRO A 221 -1.09 -14.34 27.09
CA PRO A 221 -2.34 -14.58 27.81
C PRO A 221 -3.25 -13.36 27.88
N GLY A 222 -4.56 -13.57 27.77
CA GLY A 222 -5.59 -12.53 27.92
C GLY A 222 -5.79 -11.59 26.74
N ILE A 223 -5.11 -11.82 25.61
CA ILE A 223 -5.15 -10.93 24.45
C ILE A 223 -5.42 -11.74 23.18
N ARG A 224 -6.33 -11.25 22.34
CA ARG A 224 -6.46 -11.62 20.92
C ARG A 224 -5.79 -10.55 20.08
N ARG A 225 -4.83 -10.92 19.25
CA ARG A 225 -4.09 -10.00 18.35
C ARG A 225 -4.73 -10.04 16.97
N GLY A 226 -4.96 -8.87 16.37
CA GLY A 226 -5.51 -8.74 15.03
C GLY A 226 -4.47 -8.98 13.94
N ILE A 227 -4.93 -9.34 12.75
CA ILE A 227 -4.14 -9.29 11.51
C ILE A 227 -3.95 -7.81 11.15
N SER A 228 -2.72 -7.35 11.02
CA SER A 228 -2.40 -5.96 10.68
C SER A 228 -2.26 -5.74 9.17
N ASP A 229 -2.29 -4.48 8.73
CA ASP A 229 -2.02 -4.13 7.32
C ASP A 229 -0.62 -4.59 6.89
N VAL A 230 0.32 -4.59 7.83
CA VAL A 230 1.67 -5.09 7.64
C VAL A 230 1.67 -6.60 7.39
N ASP A 231 0.87 -7.35 8.14
CA ASP A 231 0.75 -8.78 7.92
C ASP A 231 0.22 -9.05 6.51
N LEU A 232 -0.80 -8.30 6.11
CA LEU A 232 -1.41 -8.39 4.79
C LEU A 232 -0.49 -7.92 3.66
N ALA A 233 0.35 -6.91 3.89
CA ALA A 233 1.37 -6.48 2.94
C ALA A 233 2.37 -7.61 2.63
N ILE A 234 2.81 -8.36 3.64
CA ILE A 234 3.72 -9.49 3.44
C ILE A 234 3.02 -10.66 2.72
N LEU A 235 1.73 -10.91 3.01
CA LEU A 235 0.94 -11.88 2.23
C LEU A 235 0.78 -11.42 0.77
N HIS A 236 0.57 -10.12 0.54
CA HIS A 236 0.51 -9.53 -0.79
C HIS A 236 1.82 -9.69 -1.57
N ASP A 237 2.97 -9.48 -0.92
CA ASP A 237 4.28 -9.71 -1.52
C ASP A 237 4.53 -11.20 -1.82
N ASN A 238 3.87 -12.08 -1.07
CA ASN A 238 3.75 -13.51 -1.35
C ASN A 238 2.64 -13.80 -2.39
N GLY A 239 2.17 -12.83 -3.17
CA GLY A 239 1.20 -13.03 -4.24
C GLY A 239 -0.19 -13.49 -3.79
N ILE A 240 -0.46 -13.51 -2.48
CA ILE A 240 -1.78 -13.79 -1.93
C ILE A 240 -2.59 -12.51 -2.04
N GLN A 241 -3.76 -12.59 -2.66
CA GLN A 241 -4.58 -11.41 -2.93
C GLN A 241 -5.41 -11.03 -1.70
N SER A 242 -5.50 -9.72 -1.43
CA SER A 242 -6.54 -9.17 -0.56
C SER A 242 -7.93 -9.56 -1.05
N VAL A 243 -8.90 -9.66 -0.14
CA VAL A 243 -10.31 -9.74 -0.51
C VAL A 243 -10.68 -8.54 -1.39
N THR A 244 -11.48 -8.79 -2.42
CA THR A 244 -12.14 -7.69 -3.13
C THR A 244 -13.04 -6.95 -2.15
N PRO A 245 -12.98 -5.61 -2.08
CA PRO A 245 -13.74 -4.87 -1.09
C PRO A 245 -15.25 -5.15 -1.13
N ASP A 246 -15.86 -5.20 0.04
CA ASP A 246 -17.26 -5.48 0.26
C ASP A 246 -18.01 -4.31 0.93
N ALA A 247 -18.61 -4.50 2.10
CA ALA A 247 -19.31 -3.44 2.83
C ALA A 247 -18.81 -3.33 4.28
N GLY A 248 -17.75 -4.06 4.60
CA GLY A 248 -17.02 -3.92 5.86
C GLY A 248 -15.64 -3.35 5.61
N ASN A 249 -14.94 -3.05 6.70
CA ASN A 249 -13.59 -2.47 6.64
C ASN A 249 -12.61 -3.44 5.98
N ASN A 250 -12.02 -3.02 4.86
CA ASN A 250 -11.13 -3.83 4.05
C ASN A 250 -9.73 -3.22 3.98
N VAL A 251 -8.75 -4.07 3.66
CA VAL A 251 -7.37 -3.66 3.39
C VAL A 251 -7.01 -4.17 2.02
N TRP A 252 -6.77 -3.27 1.08
CA TRP A 252 -6.53 -3.61 -0.32
C TRP A 252 -5.25 -2.98 -0.84
N PHE A 253 -4.35 -3.83 -1.31
CA PHE A 253 -3.14 -3.46 -2.02
C PHE A 253 -3.36 -3.57 -3.53
N GLY A 254 -2.95 -2.53 -4.26
CA GLY A 254 -2.84 -2.50 -5.72
C GLY A 254 -1.63 -3.28 -6.21
N SER A 255 -1.25 -3.03 -7.45
CA SER A 255 -0.12 -3.64 -8.14
C SER A 255 1.02 -2.64 -8.29
N THR A 256 2.05 -2.96 -9.08
CA THR A 256 3.11 -2.00 -9.43
C THR A 256 2.82 -1.24 -10.74
N GLY A 257 1.58 -1.32 -11.23
CA GLY A 257 1.10 -0.60 -12.40
C GLY A 257 -0.14 0.21 -12.06
N ALA A 258 -0.68 0.93 -13.05
CA ALA A 258 -1.86 1.77 -12.83
C ALA A 258 -3.11 0.95 -12.50
N ASP A 259 -3.67 1.23 -11.32
CA ASP A 259 -4.82 0.53 -10.75
C ASP A 259 -6.08 1.40 -10.65
N GLY A 260 -7.22 0.73 -10.64
CA GLY A 260 -8.54 1.32 -10.38
C GLY A 260 -9.17 0.64 -9.19
N MET A 261 -9.20 1.32 -8.04
CA MET A 261 -9.63 0.75 -6.76
C MET A 261 -10.82 1.51 -6.21
N VAL A 262 -11.80 0.74 -5.70
CA VAL A 262 -13.03 1.23 -5.08
C VAL A 262 -13.24 0.50 -3.75
N GLY A 263 -13.15 1.22 -2.63
CA GLY A 263 -13.30 0.70 -1.26
C GLY A 263 -14.71 0.24 -0.93
N ARG A 264 -15.71 1.06 -1.28
CA ARG A 264 -17.16 0.86 -1.05
C ARG A 264 -17.60 1.32 0.34
N GLU A 265 -18.30 0.49 1.12
CA GLU A 265 -18.78 0.88 2.44
C GLU A 265 -17.83 0.32 3.49
N GLY A 266 -17.56 1.07 4.55
CA GLY A 266 -16.65 0.65 5.61
C GLY A 266 -15.49 1.62 5.74
N ASP A 267 -14.75 1.56 6.84
CA ASP A 267 -13.49 2.32 6.96
C ASP A 267 -12.37 1.49 6.30
N ASP A 268 -12.04 1.80 5.05
CA ASP A 268 -11.13 1.01 4.23
C ASP A 268 -9.71 1.56 4.20
N HIS A 269 -8.72 0.67 4.00
CA HIS A 269 -7.34 1.02 3.73
C HIS A 269 -6.99 0.62 2.29
N LEU A 270 -6.80 1.60 1.42
CA LEU A 270 -6.44 1.43 0.01
C LEU A 270 -4.99 1.87 -0.21
N TYR A 271 -4.14 0.95 -0.68
CA TYR A 271 -2.74 1.22 -1.00
C TYR A 271 -2.52 1.00 -2.50
N GLY A 272 -2.32 2.06 -3.27
CA GLY A 272 -2.08 2.01 -4.73
C GLY A 272 -0.75 1.35 -5.08
N LEU A 273 0.30 1.67 -4.32
CA LEU A 273 1.70 1.27 -4.52
C LEU A 273 2.33 2.05 -5.67
N SER A 274 2.98 1.40 -6.63
CA SER A 274 3.60 2.07 -7.76
C SER A 274 2.61 2.14 -8.90
N GLY A 275 2.44 3.29 -9.54
CA GLY A 275 1.47 3.41 -10.61
C GLY A 275 0.90 4.81 -10.67
N ASN A 276 0.12 5.10 -11.72
CA ASN A 276 -0.74 6.29 -11.70
C ASN A 276 -2.14 5.80 -11.41
N ASP A 277 -2.49 5.77 -10.14
CA ASP A 277 -3.65 5.06 -9.65
C ASP A 277 -4.88 5.94 -9.57
N ARG A 278 -6.03 5.29 -9.64
CA ARG A 278 -7.33 5.91 -9.37
C ARG A 278 -8.00 5.20 -8.21
N LEU A 279 -8.09 5.90 -7.09
CA LEU A 279 -8.56 5.37 -5.81
C LEU A 279 -9.85 6.09 -5.39
N ASP A 280 -10.87 5.33 -5.00
CA ASP A 280 -12.18 5.85 -4.58
C ASP A 280 -12.59 5.15 -3.28
N GLY A 281 -12.56 5.88 -2.15
CA GLY A 281 -12.88 5.34 -0.83
C GLY A 281 -14.35 4.95 -0.68
N TRP A 282 -15.24 5.76 -1.28
CA TRP A 282 -16.69 5.71 -1.12
C TRP A 282 -17.18 6.16 0.27
N GLN A 283 -17.83 5.28 1.05
CA GLN A 283 -18.50 5.62 2.29
C GLN A 283 -17.69 5.08 3.46
N GLY A 284 -17.18 5.96 4.31
CA GLY A 284 -16.37 5.52 5.43
C GLY A 284 -15.41 6.61 5.89
N ASN A 285 -14.50 6.25 6.78
CA ASN A 285 -13.34 7.07 7.04
C ASN A 285 -12.14 6.32 6.50
N ASP A 286 -11.83 6.57 5.23
CA ASP A 286 -10.87 5.74 4.53
C ASP A 286 -9.44 6.26 4.70
N LEU A 287 -8.50 5.33 4.68
CA LEU A 287 -7.11 5.62 4.43
C LEU A 287 -6.82 5.32 2.95
N ILE A 288 -6.41 6.32 2.20
CA ILE A 288 -6.04 6.19 0.79
C ILE A 288 -4.58 6.62 0.65
N ASP A 289 -3.71 5.69 0.28
CA ASP A 289 -2.30 5.94 -0.02
C ASP A 289 -2.05 5.67 -1.50
N GLY A 290 -1.76 6.70 -2.29
CA GLY A 290 -1.47 6.56 -3.73
C GLY A 290 -0.18 5.79 -3.97
N GLY A 291 0.86 6.12 -3.20
CA GLY A 291 2.18 5.53 -3.32
C GLY A 291 3.07 6.30 -4.31
N ASP A 292 3.86 5.57 -5.09
CA ASP A 292 4.78 6.15 -6.07
C ASP A 292 4.07 6.36 -7.41
N GLY A 293 3.93 7.61 -7.85
CA GLY A 293 3.44 7.94 -9.17
C GLY A 293 2.64 9.24 -9.18
N PHE A 294 1.61 9.31 -10.02
CA PHE A 294 0.74 10.49 -10.11
C PHE A 294 -0.73 10.08 -9.95
N ASP A 295 -1.19 10.15 -8.70
CA ASP A 295 -2.35 9.43 -8.24
C ASP A 295 -3.58 10.33 -8.12
N THR A 296 -4.75 9.71 -8.30
CA THR A 296 -6.05 10.38 -8.25
C THR A 296 -6.94 9.74 -7.20
N SER A 297 -7.30 10.52 -6.18
CA SER A 297 -8.44 10.23 -5.32
C SER A 297 -9.72 10.82 -5.91
N ALA A 298 -10.75 9.99 -6.05
CA ALA A 298 -12.05 10.36 -6.61
C ALA A 298 -13.09 10.56 -5.51
N PHE A 299 -13.97 11.54 -5.72
CA PHE A 299 -15.09 11.85 -4.85
C PHE A 299 -16.36 11.99 -5.70
N ALA A 300 -17.44 11.32 -5.30
CA ALA A 300 -18.67 11.26 -6.09
C ALA A 300 -19.47 12.58 -6.02
N SER A 301 -19.24 13.36 -4.97
CA SER A 301 -19.95 14.60 -4.66
C SER A 301 -19.22 15.86 -5.16
N SER A 302 -19.91 17.00 -5.11
CA SER A 302 -19.33 18.29 -5.52
C SER A 302 -18.29 18.80 -4.52
N ARG A 303 -17.26 19.52 -4.99
CA ARG A 303 -16.18 20.05 -4.14
C ARG A 303 -16.71 20.89 -2.97
N ALA A 304 -17.82 21.61 -3.15
CA ALA A 304 -18.40 22.47 -2.11
C ALA A 304 -18.92 21.71 -0.88
N GLN A 305 -19.15 20.40 -0.98
CA GLN A 305 -19.58 19.54 0.13
C GLN A 305 -18.42 19.14 1.04
N PHE A 306 -17.17 19.28 0.58
CA PHE A 306 -16.01 18.81 1.33
C PHE A 306 -15.23 19.95 1.98
N THR A 307 -14.65 19.65 3.13
CA THR A 307 -13.58 20.45 3.72
C THR A 307 -12.26 19.70 3.58
N ILE A 308 -11.21 20.40 3.17
CA ILE A 308 -9.88 19.82 2.95
C ILE A 308 -8.92 20.49 3.93
N SER A 309 -8.13 19.68 4.63
CA SER A 309 -7.12 20.14 5.58
C SER A 309 -5.85 19.28 5.47
N GLY A 310 -4.81 19.62 6.23
CA GLY A 310 -3.51 18.92 6.18
C GLY A 310 -2.48 19.67 5.35
N SER A 311 -1.41 18.98 4.95
CA SER A 311 -0.29 19.51 4.14
C SER A 311 -0.21 18.77 2.81
N THR A 312 0.57 19.28 1.86
CA THR A 312 0.77 18.59 0.57
C THR A 312 1.22 17.14 0.79
N GLY A 313 0.59 16.21 0.06
CA GLY A 313 0.86 14.78 0.13
C GLY A 313 0.30 14.11 1.38
N ASN A 314 -0.36 14.85 2.28
CA ASN A 314 -1.05 14.30 3.44
C ASN A 314 -2.29 15.15 3.79
N ARG A 315 -3.42 14.83 3.15
CA ARG A 315 -4.66 15.60 3.23
C ARG A 315 -5.72 14.83 4.00
N ALA A 316 -6.55 15.56 4.72
CA ALA A 316 -7.80 15.03 5.24
C ALA A 316 -8.96 15.68 4.49
N VAL A 317 -9.83 14.86 3.89
CA VAL A 317 -10.98 15.29 3.10
C VAL A 317 -12.25 14.85 3.83
N GLN A 318 -12.97 15.81 4.39
CA GLN A 318 -14.17 15.56 5.18
C GLN A 318 -15.40 15.96 4.37
N ASP A 319 -16.27 15.01 4.07
CA ASP A 319 -17.62 15.28 3.60
C ASP A 319 -18.45 15.92 4.71
N SER A 320 -19.01 17.10 4.43
CA SER A 320 -19.86 17.85 5.36
C SER A 320 -21.31 17.37 5.36
N THR A 321 -21.69 16.51 4.43
CA THR A 321 -23.02 15.90 4.34
C THR A 321 -23.11 14.56 5.06
N GLY A 322 -21.96 13.91 5.27
CA GLY A 322 -21.83 12.64 6.01
C GLY A 322 -22.16 11.39 5.19
N ILE A 323 -22.15 11.48 3.86
CA ILE A 323 -22.37 10.35 2.95
C ILE A 323 -21.04 9.61 2.76
N GLU A 324 -19.99 10.31 2.36
CA GLU A 324 -18.69 9.71 2.05
C GLU A 324 -17.79 9.62 3.30
N GLY A 325 -18.03 10.45 4.32
CA GLY A 325 -17.30 10.41 5.60
C GLY A 325 -15.99 11.23 5.61
N ARG A 326 -14.92 10.73 6.23
CA ARG A 326 -13.65 11.48 6.42
C ARG A 326 -12.43 10.68 5.99
N ASP A 327 -11.90 11.02 4.83
CA ASP A 327 -10.77 10.30 4.27
C ASP A 327 -9.44 10.95 4.63
N THR A 328 -8.42 10.12 4.76
CA THR A 328 -7.03 10.50 4.93
C THR A 328 -6.27 10.08 3.68
N LEU A 329 -5.83 11.06 2.89
CA LEU A 329 -5.07 10.85 1.66
C LEU A 329 -3.57 11.01 1.93
N ARG A 330 -2.76 10.08 1.45
CA ARG A 330 -1.29 10.14 1.45
C ARG A 330 -0.78 9.91 0.05
N HIS A 331 0.24 10.65 -0.36
CA HIS A 331 0.85 10.53 -1.70
C HIS A 331 -0.22 10.52 -2.82
N VAL A 332 -1.10 11.53 -2.81
CA VAL A 332 -2.13 11.72 -3.84
C VAL A 332 -2.03 13.13 -4.38
N GLU A 333 -1.79 13.26 -5.68
CA GLU A 333 -1.58 14.54 -6.35
C GLU A 333 -2.88 15.12 -6.90
N VAL A 334 -3.91 14.31 -7.15
CA VAL A 334 -5.16 14.75 -7.78
C VAL A 334 -6.36 14.40 -6.90
N LEU A 335 -7.11 15.42 -6.51
CA LEU A 335 -8.42 15.25 -5.86
C LEU A 335 -9.49 15.60 -6.89
N GLN A 336 -10.20 14.58 -7.38
CA GLN A 336 -11.21 14.72 -8.41
C GLN A 336 -12.63 14.61 -7.83
N PHE A 337 -13.30 15.76 -7.73
CA PHE A 337 -14.71 15.87 -7.39
C PHE A 337 -15.59 15.86 -8.65
N ALA A 338 -16.90 15.67 -8.48
CA ALA A 338 -17.84 15.62 -9.61
C ALA A 338 -17.86 16.89 -10.49
N ASP A 339 -17.58 18.05 -9.89
CA ASP A 339 -17.62 19.37 -10.55
C ASP A 339 -16.25 20.07 -10.66
N LYS A 340 -15.22 19.54 -10.00
CA LYS A 340 -13.91 20.20 -9.90
C LYS A 340 -12.77 19.22 -9.68
N THR A 341 -11.63 19.51 -10.29
CA THR A 341 -10.37 18.84 -9.98
C THR A 341 -9.45 19.81 -9.26
N LEU A 342 -8.86 19.36 -8.16
CA LEU A 342 -7.81 20.04 -7.44
C LEU A 342 -6.51 19.24 -7.55
N PHE A 343 -5.38 19.93 -7.56
CA PHE A 343 -4.06 19.35 -7.59
C PHE A 343 -3.34 19.66 -6.27
N ASP A 344 -2.83 18.64 -5.59
CA ASP A 344 -2.06 18.80 -4.36
C ASP A 344 -0.57 18.65 -4.64
N LEU A 345 0.11 19.77 -4.87
CA LEU A 345 1.49 19.79 -5.35
C LEU A 345 2.33 20.77 -4.56
N ALA A 346 3.62 20.50 -4.45
CA ALA A 346 4.58 21.40 -3.81
C ALA A 346 5.79 21.66 -4.72
N GLY A 347 6.62 22.64 -4.34
CA GLY A 347 7.91 22.89 -4.97
C GLY A 347 7.86 23.04 -6.50
N SER A 348 8.69 22.25 -7.18
CA SER A 348 8.79 22.24 -8.64
C SER A 348 7.53 21.74 -9.34
N ASP A 349 6.74 20.90 -8.69
CA ASP A 349 5.56 20.28 -9.31
C ASP A 349 4.41 21.28 -9.36
N ALA A 350 4.25 22.05 -8.29
CA ALA A 350 3.40 23.25 -8.27
C ALA A 350 3.83 24.28 -9.34
N THR A 351 5.14 24.38 -9.63
CA THR A 351 5.66 25.25 -10.69
C THR A 351 5.16 24.79 -12.06
N VAL A 352 5.15 23.49 -12.35
CA VAL A 352 4.58 22.94 -13.61
C VAL A 352 3.14 23.37 -13.77
N ALA A 353 2.33 23.18 -12.73
CA ALA A 353 0.92 23.51 -12.78
C ALA A 353 0.72 25.02 -13.04
N ARG A 354 1.50 25.88 -12.36
CA ARG A 354 1.48 27.33 -12.58
C ARG A 354 1.91 27.76 -13.98
N LEU A 355 2.79 27.02 -14.65
CA LEU A 355 3.15 27.27 -16.05
C LEU A 355 1.94 27.07 -16.98
N TYR A 356 1.04 26.12 -16.72
CA TYR A 356 -0.22 25.98 -17.47
C TYR A 356 -1.12 27.22 -17.31
N SER A 357 -1.23 27.76 -16.09
CA SER A 357 -1.95 29.03 -15.86
C SER A 357 -1.31 30.19 -16.64
N ALA A 358 0.01 30.35 -16.55
CA ALA A 358 0.70 31.47 -17.18
C ALA A 358 0.70 31.37 -18.71
N ALA A 359 0.94 30.19 -19.26
CA ALA A 359 1.01 29.97 -20.70
C ALA A 359 -0.37 29.89 -21.36
N PHE A 360 -1.37 29.30 -20.68
CA PHE A 360 -2.64 28.90 -21.32
C PHE A 360 -3.90 29.38 -20.58
N ALA A 361 -3.77 30.09 -19.46
CA ALA A 361 -4.90 30.57 -18.65
C ALA A 361 -5.92 29.48 -18.28
N ARG A 362 -5.46 28.27 -18.03
CA ARG A 362 -6.29 27.13 -17.63
C ARG A 362 -5.54 26.24 -16.64
N ALA A 363 -6.29 25.40 -15.91
CA ALA A 363 -5.71 24.27 -15.20
C ALA A 363 -5.14 23.25 -16.20
N PRO A 364 -4.09 22.50 -15.81
CA PRO A 364 -3.70 21.30 -16.56
C PRO A 364 -4.77 20.20 -16.45
N ASP A 365 -4.75 19.26 -17.40
CA ASP A 365 -5.32 17.94 -17.20
C ASP A 365 -4.31 17.03 -16.47
N ALA A 366 -4.79 16.02 -15.74
CA ALA A 366 -3.95 15.17 -14.90
C ALA A 366 -2.86 14.43 -15.71
N ALA A 367 -3.23 13.85 -16.85
CA ALA A 367 -2.29 13.11 -17.70
C ALA A 367 -1.19 14.00 -18.26
N GLY A 368 -1.54 15.19 -18.77
CA GLY A 368 -0.57 16.17 -19.23
C GLY A 368 0.36 16.66 -18.11
N LEU A 369 -0.19 16.88 -16.91
CA LEU A 369 0.59 17.32 -15.76
C LEU A 369 1.61 16.27 -15.30
N SER A 370 1.17 15.02 -15.15
CA SER A 370 2.02 13.88 -14.79
C SER A 370 3.24 13.79 -15.71
N VAL A 371 3.04 13.82 -17.03
CA VAL A 371 4.15 13.76 -18.00
C VAL A 371 5.16 14.90 -17.83
N GLN A 372 4.71 16.11 -17.49
CA GLN A 372 5.62 17.23 -17.28
C GLN A 372 6.37 17.14 -15.93
N ILE A 373 5.71 16.64 -14.88
CA ILE A 373 6.33 16.40 -13.58
C ILE A 373 7.38 15.29 -13.70
N ASP A 374 7.09 14.19 -14.38
CA ASP A 374 8.04 13.11 -14.66
C ASP A 374 9.28 13.65 -15.38
N ALA A 375 9.11 14.56 -16.34
CA ALA A 375 10.22 15.19 -17.03
C ALA A 375 11.11 16.03 -16.08
N LEU A 376 10.51 16.74 -15.11
CA LEU A 376 11.27 17.45 -14.08
C LEU A 376 12.03 16.49 -13.17
N HIS A 377 11.38 15.41 -12.72
CA HIS A 377 12.00 14.38 -11.87
C HIS A 377 13.13 13.64 -12.61
N ALA A 378 13.04 13.52 -13.93
CA ALA A 378 14.12 13.04 -14.79
C ALA A 378 15.27 14.06 -15.01
N GLY A 379 15.21 15.24 -14.40
CA GLY A 379 16.27 16.25 -14.38
C GLY A 379 16.09 17.42 -15.35
N LEU A 380 14.93 17.57 -16.00
CA LEU A 380 14.63 18.78 -16.77
C LEU A 380 14.51 19.98 -15.83
N SER A 381 15.15 21.10 -16.15
CA SER A 381 15.01 22.31 -15.33
C SER A 381 13.66 23.01 -15.59
N PRO A 382 13.08 23.73 -14.61
CA PRO A 382 11.87 24.53 -14.84
C PRO A 382 12.00 25.55 -15.99
N LEU A 383 13.21 26.06 -16.24
CA LEU A 383 13.49 26.94 -17.37
C LEU A 383 13.38 26.20 -18.72
N ASN A 384 13.96 25.00 -18.81
CA ASN A 384 13.87 24.19 -20.03
C ASN A 384 12.44 23.68 -20.24
N LEU A 385 11.72 23.34 -19.17
CA LEU A 385 10.30 23.04 -19.23
C LEU A 385 9.49 24.22 -19.78
N SER A 386 9.75 25.43 -19.27
CA SER A 386 9.12 26.66 -19.79
C SER A 386 9.40 26.85 -21.29
N GLN A 387 10.61 26.53 -21.74
CA GLN A 387 10.95 26.55 -23.17
C GLN A 387 10.14 25.51 -23.98
N ASN A 388 9.88 24.33 -23.41
CA ASN A 388 9.01 23.31 -24.04
C ASN A 388 7.56 23.80 -24.17
N PHE A 389 7.03 24.51 -23.17
CA PHE A 389 5.69 25.11 -23.25
C PHE A 389 5.59 26.08 -24.42
N LEU A 390 6.59 26.95 -24.60
CA LEU A 390 6.64 27.89 -25.73
C LEU A 390 6.76 27.20 -27.10
N GLY A 391 7.41 26.03 -27.14
CA GLY A 391 7.54 25.21 -28.34
C GLY A 391 6.37 24.25 -28.60
N SER A 392 5.41 24.18 -27.68
CA SER A 392 4.29 23.23 -27.77
C SER A 392 3.32 23.58 -28.92
N ALA A 393 2.67 22.55 -29.46
CA ALA A 393 1.63 22.73 -30.47
C ALA A 393 0.47 23.61 -29.96
N GLU A 394 0.12 23.50 -28.68
CA GLU A 394 -0.92 24.34 -28.04
C GLU A 394 -0.51 25.82 -28.03
N PHE A 395 0.72 26.14 -27.66
CA PHE A 395 1.21 27.52 -27.66
C PHE A 395 1.21 28.12 -29.07
N VAL A 396 1.70 27.37 -30.05
CA VAL A 396 1.71 27.79 -31.46
C VAL A 396 0.29 27.98 -31.99
N ALA A 397 -0.64 27.09 -31.64
CA ALA A 397 -2.04 27.21 -32.04
C ALA A 397 -2.72 28.46 -31.44
N ARG A 398 -2.36 28.81 -30.20
CA ARG A 398 -2.98 29.92 -29.46
C ARG A 398 -2.39 31.29 -29.80
N TYR A 399 -1.07 31.38 -29.97
CA TYR A 399 -0.35 32.65 -30.11
C TYR A 399 0.34 32.82 -31.47
N GLY A 400 0.30 31.79 -32.32
CA GLY A 400 1.05 31.73 -33.58
C GLY A 400 2.48 31.23 -33.38
N ALA A 401 3.14 30.87 -34.48
CA ALA A 401 4.50 30.31 -34.43
C ALA A 401 5.56 31.31 -33.93
N ASN A 402 5.34 32.61 -34.15
CA ASN A 402 6.29 33.68 -33.80
C ASN A 402 5.55 34.94 -33.32
N PRO A 403 4.93 34.93 -32.12
CA PRO A 403 4.30 36.12 -31.58
C PRO A 403 5.33 37.21 -31.35
N THR A 404 4.94 38.48 -31.50
CA THR A 404 5.79 39.63 -31.11
C THR A 404 5.93 39.69 -29.59
N ASP A 405 6.99 40.31 -29.07
CA ASP A 405 7.16 40.47 -27.62
C ASP A 405 5.99 41.23 -27.00
N ASN A 406 5.47 42.25 -27.71
CA ASN A 406 4.28 42.97 -27.28
C ASN A 406 3.06 42.05 -27.10
N ALA A 407 2.79 41.18 -28.09
CA ALA A 407 1.69 40.23 -28.01
C ALA A 407 1.90 39.19 -26.90
N TYR A 408 3.14 38.69 -26.76
CA TYR A 408 3.50 37.70 -25.75
C TYR A 408 3.34 38.24 -24.33
N VAL A 409 3.93 39.40 -24.01
CA VAL A 409 3.82 40.02 -22.69
C VAL A 409 2.36 40.36 -22.38
N THR A 410 1.61 40.89 -23.36
CA THR A 410 0.18 41.18 -23.17
C THR A 410 -0.62 39.91 -22.83
N ALA A 411 -0.32 38.79 -23.48
CA ALA A 411 -0.95 37.51 -23.18
C ALA A 411 -0.63 37.02 -21.75
N LEU A 412 0.62 37.11 -21.30
CA LEU A 412 0.99 36.72 -19.92
C LEU A 412 0.24 37.55 -18.86
N TYR A 413 0.13 38.88 -19.07
CA TYR A 413 -0.66 39.74 -18.18
C TYR A 413 -2.14 39.34 -18.17
N SER A 414 -2.71 39.06 -19.34
CA SER A 414 -4.10 38.60 -19.43
C SER A 414 -4.30 37.26 -18.74
N ASN A 415 -3.38 36.32 -18.93
CA ASN A 415 -3.47 34.97 -18.39
C ASN A 415 -3.32 34.95 -16.87
N VAL A 416 -2.30 35.63 -16.33
CA VAL A 416 -1.98 35.59 -14.90
C VAL A 416 -2.76 36.61 -14.09
N LEU A 417 -2.92 37.84 -14.60
CA LEU A 417 -3.50 38.95 -13.84
C LEU A 417 -4.94 39.30 -14.28
N GLY A 418 -5.45 38.68 -15.35
CA GLY A 418 -6.81 38.95 -15.83
C GLY A 418 -7.02 40.38 -16.34
N ARG A 419 -5.94 41.11 -16.66
CA ARG A 419 -5.98 42.52 -17.06
C ARG A 419 -5.00 42.83 -18.17
N VAL A 420 -5.22 43.96 -18.84
CA VAL A 420 -4.22 44.53 -19.74
C VAL A 420 -3.01 45.05 -18.93
N PRO A 421 -1.80 45.01 -19.51
CA PRO A 421 -0.62 45.56 -18.85
C PRO A 421 -0.78 47.05 -18.53
N ASP A 422 -0.35 47.47 -17.35
CA ASP A 422 -0.16 48.89 -17.08
C ASP A 422 1.13 49.38 -17.74
N GLY A 423 1.18 50.67 -18.08
CA GLY A 423 2.30 51.22 -18.86
C GLY A 423 3.68 51.04 -18.21
N GLY A 424 3.74 51.04 -16.87
CA GLY A 424 4.99 50.87 -16.12
C GLY A 424 5.46 49.42 -16.12
N GLY A 425 4.61 48.50 -15.66
CA GLY A 425 4.92 47.07 -15.61
C GLY A 425 5.21 46.49 -17.00
N PHE A 426 4.49 46.93 -18.03
CA PHE A 426 4.75 46.53 -19.40
C PHE A 426 6.13 46.96 -19.89
N ALA A 427 6.50 48.22 -19.66
CA ALA A 427 7.78 48.75 -20.09
C ALA A 427 8.96 48.00 -19.44
N VAL A 428 8.85 47.62 -18.17
CA VAL A 428 9.86 46.83 -17.47
C VAL A 428 10.07 45.46 -18.12
N GLN A 429 8.98 44.76 -18.47
CA GLN A 429 9.12 43.44 -19.12
C GLN A 429 9.69 43.53 -20.53
N MET A 430 9.27 44.55 -21.30
CA MET A 430 9.82 44.79 -22.64
C MET A 430 11.31 45.16 -22.59
N ASP A 431 11.71 45.98 -21.62
CA ASP A 431 13.12 46.33 -21.40
C ASP A 431 13.96 45.10 -21.00
N ALA A 432 13.43 44.24 -20.13
CA ALA A 432 14.11 43.00 -19.74
C ALA A 432 14.34 42.07 -20.95
N LEU A 433 13.34 41.90 -21.82
CA LEU A 433 13.47 41.12 -23.06
C LEU A 433 14.51 41.75 -24.01
N ALA A 434 14.50 43.08 -24.17
CA ALA A 434 15.47 43.79 -24.98
C ALA A 434 16.91 43.65 -24.45
N HIS A 435 17.07 43.49 -23.13
CA HIS A 435 18.36 43.27 -22.45
C HIS A 435 18.71 41.80 -22.21
N GLY A 436 18.08 40.86 -22.93
CA GLY A 436 18.53 39.47 -23.02
C GLY A 436 17.84 38.49 -22.07
N LEU A 437 16.81 38.90 -21.34
CA LEU A 437 15.93 37.94 -20.65
C LEU A 437 15.26 37.04 -21.71
N SER A 438 15.35 35.72 -21.54
CA SER A 438 14.66 34.81 -22.47
C SER A 438 13.15 34.81 -22.23
N ARG A 439 12.37 34.54 -23.28
CA ARG A 439 10.91 34.38 -23.14
C ARG A 439 10.53 33.24 -22.19
N ALA A 440 11.31 32.16 -22.17
CA ALA A 440 11.10 31.03 -21.26
C ALA A 440 11.32 31.46 -19.79
N GLN A 441 12.35 32.25 -19.51
CA GLN A 441 12.56 32.80 -18.18
C GLN A 441 11.44 33.77 -17.80
N LEU A 442 10.95 34.58 -18.75
CA LEU A 442 9.82 35.46 -18.50
C LEU A 442 8.53 34.68 -18.19
N LEU A 443 8.26 33.57 -18.91
CA LEU A 443 7.13 32.69 -18.63
C LEU A 443 7.22 32.15 -17.19
N LEU A 444 8.40 31.64 -16.83
CA LEU A 444 8.65 31.11 -15.49
C LEU A 444 8.44 32.17 -14.41
N ASN A 445 8.92 33.40 -14.63
CA ASN A 445 8.73 34.51 -13.70
C ASN A 445 7.24 34.86 -13.51
N PHE A 446 6.44 34.82 -14.58
CA PHE A 446 4.99 35.01 -14.50
C PHE A 446 4.29 33.82 -13.84
N GLY A 447 4.74 32.59 -14.11
CA GLY A 447 4.27 31.37 -13.45
C GLY A 447 4.45 31.45 -11.94
N GLU A 448 5.61 31.90 -11.49
CA GLU A 448 5.99 32.00 -10.08
C GLU A 448 5.67 33.36 -9.44
N SER A 449 4.95 34.24 -10.14
CA SER A 449 4.57 35.54 -9.58
C SER A 449 3.57 35.35 -8.41
N PRO A 450 3.65 36.16 -7.34
CA PRO A 450 2.72 36.06 -6.21
C PRO A 450 1.24 36.13 -6.65
N GLU A 451 0.94 36.89 -7.70
CA GLU A 451 -0.39 36.98 -8.28
C GLU A 451 -0.85 35.66 -8.90
N ASN A 452 0.01 34.98 -9.67
CA ASN A 452 -0.34 33.68 -10.24
C ASN A 452 -0.50 32.62 -9.15
N GLN A 453 0.41 32.61 -8.17
CA GLN A 453 0.33 31.69 -7.03
C GLN A 453 -1.00 31.87 -6.29
N ALA A 454 -1.38 33.10 -5.94
CA ALA A 454 -2.65 33.39 -5.31
C ALA A 454 -3.85 33.00 -6.18
N LYS A 455 -3.78 33.25 -7.49
CA LYS A 455 -4.84 32.89 -8.45
C LYS A 455 -5.07 31.39 -8.51
N VAL A 456 -4.02 30.59 -8.73
CA VAL A 456 -4.17 29.14 -8.88
C VAL A 456 -4.54 28.48 -7.55
N SER A 457 -4.03 29.00 -6.43
CA SER A 457 -4.38 28.47 -5.10
C SER A 457 -5.81 28.77 -4.68
N ALA A 458 -6.39 29.88 -5.13
CA ALA A 458 -7.80 30.17 -4.93
C ALA A 458 -8.72 29.28 -5.78
N ASP A 459 -8.19 28.69 -6.87
CA ASP A 459 -8.99 27.93 -7.82
C ASP A 459 -8.75 26.42 -7.69
N TRP A 460 -7.59 25.90 -8.11
CA TRP A 460 -7.39 24.47 -8.32
C TRP A 460 -6.06 23.90 -7.80
N LEU A 461 -5.19 24.69 -7.16
CA LEU A 461 -3.90 24.22 -6.65
C LEU A 461 -3.84 24.27 -5.11
N LEU A 462 -3.79 23.11 -4.48
CA LEU A 462 -3.46 22.95 -3.07
C LEU A 462 -1.92 22.90 -2.95
N VAL A 463 -1.38 23.65 -1.99
CA VAL A 463 0.05 23.81 -1.71
C VAL A 463 0.31 23.76 -0.20
#